data_AF-A0A956U4V3-F1
#
_entry.id   AF-A0A956U4V3-F1
#
_cell.length_a   1.000
_cell.length_b   1.000
_cell.length_c   1.000
_cell.angle_alpha   90.00
_cell.angle_beta   90.00
_cell.angle_gamma   90.00
#
_symmetry.space_group_name_H-M   'P 1'
#
loop_
_entity.id
_entity.type
_entity.pdbx_description
1 polymer ?
#
loop_
_entity_poly.entity_id
_entity_poly.type
_entity_poly.pdbx_seq_one_letter_code
_entity_poly.pdbx_strand_id
1 'polypeptide(L)'
;MIKKSVLICLVAGCITGGAAPVFADAISPNIDNSEKVYSSEKPNSAFFGSGIAGRLSEASQLRFQGENYSSDGQHERAIQCLKKAVELDPGDPTGHFLLAQALTKKLKSQENPDQKLLLETYNEWSLIDKHDADHTHQFEARRNIRFLKLLSKAMYEKEHPEESKKKRRSLFAGTRSVFKKMKPKKDDTFDFTL
;
A
#
# COMPACT_ATOMS: atom_id res chain seq x y z
N MET A 1 -1.50 13.94 -67.55
CA MET A 1 -1.28 12.60 -68.16
C MET A 1 0.19 12.29 -67.95
N ILE A 2 0.61 11.34 -67.11
CA ILE A 2 0.63 9.89 -67.34
C ILE A 2 0.80 9.20 -65.96
N LYS A 3 -0.10 8.26 -65.65
CA LYS A 3 0.01 7.35 -64.49
C LYS A 3 1.06 6.27 -64.82
N LYS A 4 1.95 5.94 -63.87
CA LYS A 4 2.71 4.69 -63.90
C LYS A 4 2.37 3.86 -62.67
N SER A 5 1.49 2.90 -62.90
CA SER A 5 1.17 1.79 -62.03
C SER A 5 2.30 0.76 -62.13
N VAL A 6 2.86 0.31 -61.00
CA VAL A 6 3.64 -0.93 -60.94
C VAL A 6 3.06 -1.79 -59.83
N LEU A 7 2.60 -2.95 -60.27
CA LEU A 7 1.97 -4.05 -59.56
C LEU A 7 3.08 -5.08 -59.20
N ILE A 8 2.75 -6.00 -58.28
CA ILE A 8 3.41 -7.30 -58.00
C ILE A 8 4.56 -7.16 -56.96
N CYS A 9 4.60 -7.85 -55.82
CA CYS A 9 4.39 -9.30 -55.62
C CYS A 9 3.88 -9.65 -54.20
N LEU A 10 2.87 -10.50 -54.15
CA LEU A 10 2.41 -11.23 -52.96
C LEU A 10 3.44 -12.33 -52.64
N VAL A 11 4.10 -12.26 -51.49
CA VAL A 11 4.80 -13.43 -50.92
C VAL A 11 3.96 -13.95 -49.77
N ALA A 12 3.20 -15.01 -50.06
CA ALA A 12 2.63 -15.88 -49.05
C ALA A 12 3.74 -16.73 -48.44
N GLY A 13 3.95 -16.57 -47.13
CA GLY A 13 4.83 -17.41 -46.33
C GLY A 13 4.11 -17.78 -45.03
N CYS A 14 3.31 -18.84 -45.06
CA CYS A 14 2.91 -19.55 -43.85
C CYS A 14 4.13 -20.32 -43.34
N ILE A 15 4.48 -20.17 -42.05
CA ILE A 15 4.65 -21.30 -41.13
C ILE A 15 4.28 -20.80 -39.74
N THR A 16 3.26 -21.47 -39.24
CA THR A 16 2.80 -21.56 -37.87
C THR A 16 3.92 -21.93 -36.91
N GLY A 17 4.24 -21.01 -36.01
CA GLY A 17 4.92 -21.27 -34.77
C GLY A 17 4.42 -20.21 -33.82
N GLY A 18 3.39 -20.53 -33.03
CA GLY A 18 2.93 -19.66 -31.97
C GLY A 18 4.08 -19.45 -30.99
N ALA A 19 4.87 -18.41 -31.21
CA ALA A 19 5.48 -17.72 -30.11
C ALA A 19 4.29 -17.21 -29.30
N ALA A 20 3.90 -17.98 -28.27
CA ALA A 20 3.22 -17.38 -27.14
C ALA A 20 3.97 -16.08 -26.86
N PRO A 21 3.28 -14.94 -26.65
CA PRO A 21 3.99 -13.76 -26.19
C PRO A 21 4.81 -14.27 -25.01
N VAL A 22 6.13 -14.21 -25.16
CA VAL A 22 7.03 -14.33 -24.02
C VAL A 22 6.49 -13.23 -23.14
N PHE A 23 5.75 -13.61 -22.10
CA PHE A 23 5.48 -12.71 -21.00
C PHE A 23 6.89 -12.37 -20.55
N ALA A 24 7.41 -11.24 -21.02
CA ALA A 24 8.60 -10.65 -20.48
C ALA A 24 8.37 -10.73 -18.98
N ASP A 25 9.27 -11.44 -18.28
CA ASP A 25 9.24 -11.63 -16.84
C ASP A 25 8.66 -10.37 -16.24
N ALA A 26 7.52 -10.52 -15.55
CA ALA A 26 6.73 -9.40 -15.06
C ALA A 26 7.70 -8.34 -14.52
N ILE A 27 7.86 -7.24 -15.27
CA ILE A 27 8.65 -6.11 -14.79
C ILE A 27 7.98 -5.78 -13.48
N SER A 28 8.68 -6.09 -12.41
CA SER A 28 8.17 -6.02 -11.06
C SER A 28 7.45 -4.67 -10.92
N PRO A 29 6.16 -4.63 -10.57
CA PRO A 29 5.40 -3.39 -10.66
C PRO A 29 6.08 -2.38 -9.74
N ASN A 30 6.76 -1.42 -10.36
CA ASN A 30 7.42 -0.32 -9.67
C ASN A 30 6.37 0.37 -8.80
N ILE A 31 6.75 0.85 -7.61
CA ILE A 31 5.85 1.70 -6.84
C ILE A 31 5.68 2.95 -7.69
N ASP A 32 4.56 3.05 -8.40
CA ASP A 32 4.24 4.25 -9.15
C ASP A 32 2.94 4.79 -8.58
N ASN A 33 3.10 5.85 -7.79
CA ASN A 33 2.00 6.69 -7.34
C ASN A 33 2.17 8.12 -7.85
N SER A 34 2.68 8.27 -9.08
CA SER A 34 2.92 9.57 -9.74
C SER A 34 1.68 10.45 -9.89
N GLU A 35 0.47 9.89 -9.75
CA GLU A 35 -0.77 10.66 -9.69
C GLU A 35 -0.91 11.48 -8.40
N LYS A 36 -0.27 11.04 -7.30
CA LYS A 36 -0.33 11.73 -6.01
C LYS A 36 0.81 12.73 -5.88
N VAL A 37 0.44 14.00 -5.68
CA VAL A 37 1.39 15.05 -5.33
C VAL A 37 1.68 14.99 -3.83
N TYR A 38 2.91 14.64 -3.47
CA TYR A 38 3.42 14.60 -2.10
C TYR A 38 4.01 15.94 -1.67
N SER A 39 4.66 16.65 -2.59
CA SER A 39 5.27 17.95 -2.35
C SER A 39 5.15 18.87 -3.57
N SER A 40 5.02 20.18 -3.32
CA SER A 40 5.08 21.20 -4.38
C SER A 40 6.46 21.85 -4.52
N GLU A 41 7.42 21.42 -3.70
CA GLU A 41 8.77 21.95 -3.72
C GLU A 41 9.53 21.51 -4.97
N LYS A 42 10.13 22.47 -5.68
CA LYS A 42 10.98 22.18 -6.81
C LYS A 42 12.29 21.52 -6.37
N PRO A 43 12.92 20.71 -7.23
CA PRO A 43 14.26 20.21 -6.98
C PRO A 43 15.26 21.35 -6.81
N ASN A 44 16.16 21.22 -5.85
CA ASN A 44 17.29 22.12 -5.64
C ASN A 44 18.40 21.89 -6.67
N SER A 45 18.08 22.23 -7.92
CA SER A 45 18.99 22.08 -9.07
C SER A 45 20.27 22.92 -8.96
N ALA A 46 20.28 23.97 -8.14
CA ALA A 46 21.47 24.77 -7.88
C ALA A 46 22.54 23.99 -7.09
N PHE A 47 22.12 23.13 -6.16
CA PHE A 47 23.04 22.33 -5.35
C PHE A 47 23.29 20.95 -5.94
N PHE A 48 22.24 20.25 -6.38
CA PHE A 48 22.33 18.87 -6.87
C PHE A 48 22.55 18.75 -8.39
N GLY A 49 22.45 19.87 -9.11
CA GLY A 49 22.49 19.88 -10.58
C GLY A 49 21.11 19.66 -11.22
N SER A 50 21.04 19.90 -12.52
CA SER A 50 19.82 19.74 -13.31
C SER A 50 19.62 18.31 -13.82
N GLY A 51 18.37 17.95 -14.12
CA GLY A 51 18.02 16.67 -14.73
C GLY A 51 17.75 15.56 -13.71
N ILE A 52 17.76 14.31 -14.19
CA ILE A 52 17.37 13.13 -13.40
C ILE A 52 18.39 12.86 -12.29
N ALA A 53 19.70 12.89 -12.60
CA ALA A 53 20.74 12.56 -11.63
C ALA A 53 20.72 13.47 -10.39
N GLY A 54 20.56 14.79 -10.58
CA GLY A 54 20.46 15.74 -9.47
C GLY A 54 19.19 15.55 -8.64
N ARG A 55 18.06 15.31 -9.31
CA ARG A 55 16.79 15.00 -8.65
C ARG A 55 16.88 13.76 -7.76
N LEU A 56 17.42 12.65 -8.28
CA LEU A 56 17.56 11.40 -7.54
C LEU A 56 18.59 11.50 -6.40
N SER A 57 19.63 12.31 -6.59
CA SER A 57 20.62 12.60 -5.53
C SER A 57 19.97 13.38 -4.39
N GLU A 58 19.16 14.40 -4.71
CA GLU A 58 18.38 15.15 -3.73
C GLU A 58 17.38 14.24 -3.00
N ALA A 59 16.64 13.39 -3.73
CA ALA A 59 15.70 12.43 -3.16
C ALA A 59 16.38 11.52 -2.14
N SER A 60 17.54 10.96 -2.49
CA SER A 60 18.33 10.11 -1.60
C SER A 60 18.79 10.84 -0.34
N GLN A 61 19.27 12.08 -0.47
CA GLN A 61 19.67 12.88 0.68
C GLN A 61 18.48 13.21 1.59
N LEU A 62 17.34 13.60 1.02
CA LEU A 62 16.11 13.87 1.77
C LEU A 62 15.60 12.64 2.50
N ARG A 63 15.72 11.46 1.88
CA ARG A 63 15.36 10.19 2.50
C ARG A 63 16.21 9.91 3.74
N PHE A 64 17.53 10.08 3.64
CA PHE A 64 18.44 9.95 4.78
C PHE A 64 18.14 10.95 5.90
N GLN A 65 17.91 12.23 5.56
CA GLN A 65 17.53 13.24 6.55
C GLN A 65 16.20 12.91 7.24
N GLY A 66 15.21 12.43 6.47
CA GLY A 66 13.91 12.04 6.98
C GLY A 66 13.99 10.87 7.96
N GLU A 67 14.83 9.88 7.66
CA GLU A 67 15.11 8.76 8.56
C GLU A 67 15.76 9.22 9.87
N ASN A 68 16.74 10.13 9.81
CA ASN A 68 17.37 10.71 10.99
C ASN A 68 16.36 11.48 11.85
N TYR A 69 15.58 12.40 11.25
CA TYR A 69 14.53 13.11 11.97
C TYR A 69 13.48 12.17 12.59
N SER A 70 13.16 11.06 11.90
CA SER A 70 12.23 10.05 12.41
C SER A 70 12.79 9.30 13.62
N SER A 71 14.11 9.07 13.64
CA SER A 71 14.83 8.46 14.76
C SER A 71 14.93 9.42 15.96
N ASP A 72 15.07 10.72 15.69
CA ASP A 72 15.10 11.77 16.70
C ASP A 72 13.71 12.14 17.28
N GLY A 73 12.64 11.47 16.85
CA GLY A 73 11.26 11.77 17.26
C GLY A 73 10.65 13.01 16.59
N GLN A 74 11.35 13.64 15.66
CA GLN A 74 10.90 14.83 14.92
C GLN A 74 10.02 14.43 13.72
N HIS A 75 8.87 13.82 14.00
CA HIS A 75 8.04 13.16 12.98
C HIS A 75 7.54 14.11 11.88
N GLU A 76 7.19 15.35 12.20
CA GLU A 76 6.77 16.35 11.21
C GLU A 76 7.86 16.65 10.18
N ARG A 77 9.10 16.86 10.64
CA ARG A 77 10.24 17.15 9.76
C ARG A 77 10.59 15.92 8.93
N ALA A 78 10.54 14.74 9.54
CA ALA A 78 10.72 13.48 8.84
C ALA A 78 9.72 13.36 7.68
N ILE A 79 8.43 13.56 7.94
CA ILE A 79 7.37 13.48 6.93
C ILE A 79 7.60 14.51 5.82
N GLN A 80 8.00 15.75 6.14
CA GLN A 80 8.29 16.78 5.13
C GLN A 80 9.42 16.36 4.19
N CYS A 81 10.56 15.93 4.73
CA CYS A 81 11.69 15.45 3.94
C CYS A 81 11.30 14.25 3.08
N LEU A 82 10.60 13.28 3.67
CA LEU A 82 10.22 12.04 2.99
C LEU A 82 9.16 12.26 1.90
N LYS A 83 8.20 13.16 2.11
CA LYS A 83 7.23 13.55 1.08
C LYS A 83 7.92 14.17 -0.12
N LYS A 84 8.90 15.05 0.11
CA LYS A 84 9.69 15.58 -1.00
C LYS A 84 10.54 14.49 -1.66
N ALA A 85 11.13 13.58 -0.90
CA ALA A 85 11.91 12.48 -1.46
C ALA A 85 11.09 11.64 -2.44
N VAL A 86 9.89 11.20 -2.05
CA VAL A 86 9.01 10.39 -2.93
C VAL A 86 8.37 11.20 -4.07
N GLU A 87 8.27 12.53 -3.95
CA GLU A 87 7.90 13.38 -5.09
C GLU A 87 9.02 13.42 -6.15
N LEU A 88 10.27 13.46 -5.69
CA LEU A 88 11.44 13.52 -6.57
C LEU A 88 11.79 12.14 -7.15
N ASP A 89 11.51 11.07 -6.42
CA ASP A 89 11.67 9.70 -6.87
C ASP A 89 10.47 8.83 -6.44
N PRO A 90 9.36 8.86 -7.20
CA PRO A 90 8.17 8.07 -6.89
C PRO A 90 8.42 6.56 -6.91
N GLY A 91 9.44 6.12 -7.65
CA GLY A 91 9.80 4.71 -7.83
C GLY A 91 10.60 4.10 -6.67
N ASP A 92 11.03 4.89 -5.68
CA ASP A 92 11.86 4.36 -4.57
C ASP A 92 10.99 3.69 -3.50
N PRO A 93 10.97 2.34 -3.39
CA PRO A 93 10.26 1.64 -2.32
C PRO A 93 10.71 2.03 -0.92
N THR A 94 11.97 2.39 -0.77
CA THR A 94 12.54 2.76 0.52
C THR A 94 12.00 4.11 0.97
N GLY A 95 11.80 5.05 0.04
CA GLY A 95 11.20 6.35 0.31
C GLY A 95 9.77 6.22 0.84
N HIS A 96 8.93 5.43 0.15
CA HIS A 96 7.56 5.16 0.58
C HIS A 96 7.50 4.40 1.91
N PHE A 97 8.40 3.43 2.11
CA PHE A 97 8.50 2.70 3.38
C PHE A 97 8.82 3.61 4.56
N LEU A 98 9.86 4.44 4.44
CA LEU A 98 10.24 5.37 5.50
C LEU A 98 9.14 6.41 5.75
N LEU A 99 8.45 6.87 4.71
CA LEU A 99 7.30 7.76 4.85
C LEU A 99 6.17 7.10 5.65
N ALA A 100 5.80 5.85 5.32
CA ALA A 100 4.79 5.09 6.03
C ALA A 100 5.15 4.89 7.52
N GLN A 101 6.42 4.61 7.82
CA GLN A 101 6.92 4.53 9.18
C GLN A 101 6.82 5.86 9.93
N ALA A 102 7.27 6.96 9.32
CA ALA A 102 7.20 8.30 9.93
C ALA A 102 5.75 8.74 10.21
N LEU A 103 4.84 8.50 9.26
CA LEU A 103 3.40 8.72 9.44
C LEU A 103 2.83 7.87 10.58
N THR A 104 3.22 6.60 10.67
CA THR A 104 2.79 5.70 11.75
C THR A 104 3.28 6.16 13.11
N LYS A 105 4.53 6.62 13.21
CA LYS A 105 5.09 7.17 14.45
C LYS A 105 4.33 8.43 14.88
N LYS A 106 4.07 9.36 13.96
CA LYS A 106 3.23 10.54 14.21
C LYS A 106 1.81 10.17 14.65
N LEU A 107 1.20 9.19 13.99
CA LEU A 107 -0.14 8.73 14.31
C LEU A 107 -0.21 8.11 15.71
N LYS A 108 0.83 7.36 16.11
CA LYS A 108 0.93 6.75 17.45
C LYS A 108 1.27 7.74 18.56
N SER A 109 1.90 8.88 18.24
CA SER A 109 2.16 9.94 19.22
C SER A 109 0.93 10.80 19.53
N GLN A 110 -0.14 10.68 18.74
CA GLN A 110 -1.40 11.38 18.94
C GLN A 110 -2.40 10.51 19.71
N GLU A 111 -3.06 11.10 20.72
CA GLU A 111 -4.12 10.41 21.46
C GLU A 111 -5.39 10.21 20.60
N ASN A 112 -5.73 11.22 19.80
CA ASN A 112 -6.86 11.20 18.87
C ASN A 112 -6.35 11.61 17.48
N PRO A 113 -5.81 10.66 16.69
CA PRO A 113 -5.27 10.99 15.39
C PRO A 113 -6.36 11.43 14.41
N ASP A 114 -6.02 12.36 13.53
CA ASP A 114 -6.90 12.80 12.45
C ASP A 114 -7.20 11.64 11.48
N GLN A 115 -8.45 11.53 11.03
CA GLN A 115 -8.86 10.57 10.00
C GLN A 115 -8.07 10.74 8.71
N LYS A 116 -7.69 11.98 8.35
CA LYS A 116 -6.82 12.24 7.19
C LYS A 116 -5.45 11.58 7.34
N LEU A 117 -4.83 11.72 8.51
CA LEU A 117 -3.53 11.10 8.80
C LEU A 117 -3.64 9.56 8.77
N LEU A 118 -4.72 9.01 9.31
CA LEU A 118 -4.98 7.57 9.28
C LEU A 118 -5.08 7.05 7.84
N LEU A 119 -5.88 7.73 6.99
CA LEU A 119 -6.05 7.36 5.59
C LEU A 119 -4.75 7.49 4.80
N GLU A 120 -4.01 8.57 5.03
CA GLU A 120 -2.69 8.77 4.40
C GLU A 120 -1.73 7.64 4.78
N THR A 121 -1.65 7.30 6.08
CA THR A 121 -0.81 6.20 6.57
C THR A 121 -1.23 4.85 5.97
N TYR A 122 -2.53 4.60 5.85
CA TYR A 122 -3.06 3.38 5.25
C TYR A 122 -2.68 3.27 3.77
N ASN A 123 -2.81 4.36 3.02
CA ASN A 123 -2.50 4.37 1.59
C ASN A 123 -1.01 4.09 1.35
N GLU A 124 -0.11 4.70 2.12
CA GLU A 124 1.33 4.43 1.99
C GLU A 124 1.68 2.97 2.30
N TRP A 125 1.14 2.40 3.39
CA TRP A 125 1.35 0.98 3.67
C TRP A 125 0.73 0.07 2.60
N SER A 126 -0.40 0.47 2.02
CA SER A 126 -1.02 -0.30 0.94
C SER A 126 -0.20 -0.29 -0.34
N LEU A 127 0.60 0.74 -0.61
CA LEU A 127 1.57 0.71 -1.72
C LEU A 127 2.60 -0.38 -1.44
N ILE A 128 3.24 -0.33 -0.27
CA ILE A 128 4.31 -1.28 0.10
C ILE A 128 3.83 -2.74 0.09
N ASP A 129 2.59 -3.02 0.53
CA ASP A 129 2.03 -4.38 0.52
C ASP A 129 1.75 -4.93 -0.89
N LYS A 130 1.43 -4.05 -1.86
CA LYS A 130 1.08 -4.43 -3.24
C LYS A 130 2.31 -4.59 -4.14
N HIS A 131 3.39 -3.88 -3.84
CA HIS A 131 4.57 -3.84 -4.68
C HIS A 131 5.64 -4.82 -4.17
N ASP A 132 6.58 -5.20 -5.04
CA ASP A 132 7.70 -6.10 -4.75
C ASP A 132 8.79 -5.43 -3.90
N ALA A 133 8.36 -4.75 -2.83
CA ALA A 133 9.25 -4.39 -1.75
C ALA A 133 9.79 -5.67 -1.10
N ASP A 134 10.93 -5.56 -0.42
CA ASP A 134 11.50 -6.69 0.33
C ASP A 134 10.42 -7.36 1.22
N HIS A 135 10.47 -8.69 1.33
CA HIS A 135 9.51 -9.50 2.09
C HIS A 135 9.33 -8.98 3.54
N THR A 136 10.39 -8.42 4.11
CA THR A 136 10.39 -7.75 5.42
C THR A 136 9.46 -6.53 5.44
N HIS A 137 9.57 -5.64 4.45
CA HIS A 137 8.73 -4.45 4.30
C HIS A 137 7.27 -4.82 4.05
N GLN A 138 6.99 -5.83 3.21
CA GLN A 138 5.63 -6.31 3.00
C GLN A 138 5.01 -6.89 4.28
N PHE A 139 5.77 -7.67 5.05
CA PHE A 139 5.29 -8.20 6.33
C PHE A 139 4.94 -7.07 7.31
N GLU A 140 5.80 -6.06 7.40
CA GLU A 140 5.52 -4.87 8.22
C GLU A 140 4.29 -4.11 7.73
N ALA A 141 4.14 -3.94 6.41
CA ALA A 141 2.98 -3.31 5.80
C ALA A 141 1.68 -4.02 6.18
N ARG A 142 1.60 -5.34 6.03
CA ARG A 142 0.42 -6.14 6.41
C ARG A 142 0.07 -5.98 7.88
N ARG A 143 1.07 -5.96 8.76
CA ARG A 143 0.89 -5.75 10.20
C ARG A 143 0.30 -4.38 10.48
N ASN A 144 0.87 -3.32 9.89
CA ASN A 144 0.39 -1.96 10.10
C ASN A 144 -0.99 -1.72 9.47
N ILE A 145 -1.28 -2.27 8.29
CA ILE A 145 -2.61 -2.23 7.66
C ILE A 145 -3.67 -2.84 8.58
N ARG A 146 -3.40 -3.99 9.22
CA ARG A 146 -4.32 -4.60 10.19
C ARG A 146 -4.54 -3.69 11.40
N PHE A 147 -3.46 -3.12 11.95
CA PHE A 147 -3.53 -2.16 13.04
C PHE A 147 -4.40 -0.94 12.68
N LEU A 148 -4.19 -0.34 11.52
CA LEU A 148 -4.94 0.84 11.05
C LEU A 148 -6.43 0.54 10.87
N LYS A 149 -6.80 -0.65 10.35
CA LYS A 149 -8.19 -1.09 10.25
C LYS A 149 -8.87 -1.26 11.62
N LEU A 150 -8.13 -1.75 12.61
CA LEU A 150 -8.64 -1.86 13.97
C LEU A 150 -8.79 -0.49 14.63
N LEU A 151 -7.81 0.39 14.44
CA LEU A 151 -7.85 1.76 14.93
C LEU A 151 -9.02 2.54 14.32
N SER A 152 -9.20 2.47 12.99
CA SER A 152 -10.32 3.15 12.30
C SER A 152 -11.68 2.67 12.81
N LYS A 153 -11.81 1.38 13.08
CA LYS A 153 -13.01 0.80 13.69
C LYS A 153 -13.22 1.34 15.12
N ALA A 154 -12.17 1.39 15.93
CA ALA A 154 -12.26 1.91 17.29
C ALA A 154 -12.65 3.39 17.32
N MET A 155 -12.12 4.21 16.41
CA MET A 155 -12.49 5.61 16.24
C MET A 155 -13.97 5.75 15.86
N TYR A 156 -14.44 4.99 14.87
CA TYR A 156 -15.85 4.97 14.48
C TYR A 156 -16.77 4.59 15.65
N GLU A 157 -16.41 3.55 16.42
CA GLU A 157 -17.21 3.09 17.57
C GLU A 157 -17.27 4.12 18.69
N LYS A 158 -16.18 4.89 18.90
CA LYS A 158 -16.13 6.00 19.87
C LYS A 158 -17.04 7.16 19.45
N GLU A 159 -17.09 7.47 18.16
CA GLU A 159 -17.96 8.52 17.60
C GLU A 159 -19.43 8.09 17.52
N HIS A 160 -19.70 6.80 17.31
CA HIS A 160 -21.03 6.24 17.09
C HIS A 160 -21.38 5.13 18.11
N PRO A 161 -21.45 5.44 19.42
CA PRO A 161 -21.55 4.42 20.47
C PRO A 161 -22.87 3.64 20.42
N GLU A 162 -23.99 4.30 20.15
CA GLU A 162 -25.31 3.64 20.13
C GLU A 162 -25.50 2.73 18.91
N GLU A 163 -25.04 3.18 17.74
CA GLU A 163 -25.05 2.37 16.52
C GLU A 163 -24.15 1.13 16.67
N SER A 164 -22.97 1.32 17.27
CA SER A 164 -22.01 0.25 17.54
C SER A 164 -22.55 -0.77 18.54
N LYS A 165 -23.22 -0.32 19.61
CA LYS A 165 -23.95 -1.20 20.54
C LYS A 165 -25.03 -2.01 19.83
N LYS A 166 -25.85 -1.38 18.98
CA LYS A 166 -26.91 -2.05 18.20
C LYS A 166 -26.34 -3.12 17.27
N LYS A 167 -25.27 -2.80 16.54
CA LYS A 167 -24.57 -3.72 15.63
C LYS A 167 -23.96 -4.93 16.36
N ARG A 168 -23.37 -4.72 17.54
CA ARG A 168 -22.86 -5.83 18.38
C ARG A 168 -24.01 -6.72 18.84
N ARG A 169 -25.12 -6.15 19.33
CA ARG A 169 -26.29 -6.92 19.79
C ARG A 169 -26.90 -7.78 18.67
N SER A 170 -27.00 -7.27 17.44
CA SER A 170 -27.53 -8.04 16.31
C SER A 170 -26.60 -9.19 15.88
N LEU A 171 -25.28 -8.96 15.85
CA LEU A 171 -24.28 -10.01 15.58
C LEU A 171 -24.38 -11.18 16.58
N PHE A 172 -24.51 -10.89 17.88
CA PHE A 172 -24.63 -11.93 18.92
C PHE A 172 -25.99 -12.64 18.94
N ALA A 173 -27.06 -11.97 18.50
CA ALA A 173 -28.38 -12.61 18.36
C ALA A 173 -28.36 -13.68 17.26
N GLY A 174 -27.68 -13.42 16.14
CA GLY A 174 -27.51 -14.38 15.05
C GLY A 174 -26.68 -15.61 15.45
N THR A 175 -25.56 -15.42 16.17
CA THR A 175 -24.70 -16.53 16.60
C THR A 175 -25.35 -17.42 17.66
N ARG A 176 -26.10 -16.86 18.62
CA ARG A 176 -26.87 -17.65 19.60
C ARG A 176 -27.94 -18.53 18.95
N SER A 177 -28.57 -18.06 17.87
CA SER A 177 -29.55 -18.85 17.12
C SER A 177 -28.91 -20.05 16.40
N VAL A 178 -27.69 -19.89 15.89
CA VAL A 178 -26.93 -20.98 15.24
C VAL A 178 -26.50 -22.03 16.28
N PHE A 179 -25.94 -21.60 17.41
CA PHE A 179 -25.52 -22.52 18.48
C PHE A 179 -26.68 -23.28 19.12
N LYS A 180 -27.88 -22.68 19.23
CA LYS A 180 -29.08 -23.38 19.74
C LYS A 180 -29.56 -24.49 18.81
N LYS A 181 -29.29 -24.41 17.50
CA LYS A 181 -29.57 -25.47 16.51
C LYS A 181 -28.51 -26.59 16.48
N MET A 182 -27.35 -26.37 17.08
CA MET A 182 -26.21 -27.31 17.10
C MET A 182 -26.11 -28.13 18.39
N LYS A 183 -27.14 -28.14 19.26
CA LYS A 183 -27.14 -29.06 20.40
C LYS A 183 -27.11 -30.50 19.88
N PRO A 184 -26.14 -31.34 20.26
CA PRO A 184 -26.13 -32.74 19.88
C PRO A 184 -27.42 -33.40 20.41
N LYS A 185 -28.06 -34.24 19.59
CA LYS A 185 -29.05 -35.17 20.10
C LYS A 185 -28.35 -35.99 21.19
N LYS A 186 -28.80 -35.87 22.44
CA LYS A 186 -28.64 -36.98 23.38
C LYS A 186 -29.34 -38.13 22.70
N ASP A 187 -28.58 -39.14 22.32
CA ASP A 187 -28.95 -40.56 22.20
C ASP A 187 -27.84 -41.20 21.36
N ASP A 188 -26.94 -41.88 22.07
CA ASP A 188 -26.20 -43.07 21.64
C ASP A 188 -25.29 -43.44 22.83
N THR A 189 -25.93 -43.98 23.88
CA THR A 189 -25.24 -44.73 24.93
C THR A 189 -24.63 -45.97 24.30
N PHE A 190 -23.34 -45.92 23.98
CA PHE A 190 -22.56 -47.13 23.73
C PHE A 190 -22.40 -47.87 25.07
N ASP A 191 -23.20 -48.91 25.24
CA ASP A 191 -23.08 -49.86 26.34
C ASP A 191 -21.87 -50.76 26.08
N PHE A 192 -20.77 -50.51 26.79
CA PHE A 192 -19.61 -51.39 26.80
C PHE A 192 -19.77 -52.38 27.97
N THR A 193 -20.34 -53.54 27.68
CA THR A 193 -20.22 -54.72 28.53
C THR A 193 -19.02 -55.55 28.09
N LEU A 194 -17.99 -55.56 28.97
CA LEU A 194 -16.84 -56.47 29.16
C LEU A 194 -16.28 -57.24 27.95
#